data_AF-A0A109HG04-F1
#
_entry.id   AF-A0A109HG04-F1
#
_cell.length_a   1.000
_cell.length_b   1.000
_cell.length_c   1.000
_cell.angle_alpha   90.00
_cell.angle_beta   90.00
_cell.angle_gamma   90.00
#
_symmetry.space_group_name_H-M   'P 1'
#
loop_
_entity.id
_entity.type
_entity.pdbx_description
1 polymer ?
#
loop_
_entity_poly.entity_id
_entity_poly.type
_entity_poly.pdbx_seq_one_letter_code
_entity_poly.pdbx_strand_id
1 'polypeptide(L)' 'MFEGQPQTEIDALIKSDPEFKQLYQRHKTLDKKCMDAELGVLPIDDLTLSQMKREKLAAKEKLLRLYDEQQTPH' A
#
# COMPACT_ATOMS: atom_id res chain seq x y z
N MET A 1 6.48 -7.11 -3.04
CA MET A 1 6.85 -7.95 -1.90
C MET A 1 6.39 -7.24 -0.64
N PHE A 2 5.14 -7.50 -0.30
CA PHE A 2 4.38 -7.11 0.91
C PHE A 2 3.13 -8.03 0.97
N GLU A 3 2.63 -8.45 -0.21
CA GLU A 3 1.66 -9.55 -0.43
C GLU A 3 2.12 -10.95 0.07
N GLY A 4 3.35 -11.08 0.58
CA GLY A 4 3.85 -12.30 1.22
C GLY A 4 4.24 -12.10 2.69
N GLN A 5 4.07 -10.90 3.25
CA GLN A 5 4.30 -10.67 4.67
C GLN A 5 3.02 -11.00 5.45
N PRO A 6 3.14 -11.72 6.58
CA PRO A 6 1.99 -12.10 7.37
C PRO A 6 1.30 -10.83 7.89
N GLN A 7 -0.03 -10.80 7.78
CA GLN A 7 -0.83 -9.66 8.30
C GLN A 7 -0.53 -9.37 9.78
N THR A 8 -0.03 -10.34 10.54
CA THR A 8 0.49 -10.15 11.89
C THR A 8 1.61 -9.11 12.00
N GLU A 9 2.60 -9.10 11.10
CA GLU A 9 3.67 -8.10 11.14
C GLU A 9 3.16 -6.72 10.78
N ILE A 10 2.28 -6.68 9.76
CA ILE A 10 1.58 -5.45 9.37
C ILE A 10 0.74 -4.95 10.55
N ASP A 11 0.00 -5.81 11.24
CA ASP A 11 -0.85 -5.44 12.38
C ASP A 11 -0.03 -4.94 13.57
N ALA A 12 1.13 -5.55 13.84
CA ALA A 12 2.07 -5.09 14.86
C ALA A 12 2.63 -3.70 14.53
N LEU A 13 3.03 -3.48 13.27
CA LEU A 13 3.49 -2.16 12.78
C LEU A 13 2.35 -1.14 12.78
N ILE A 14 1.13 -1.53 12.41
CA ILE A 14 -0.08 -0.70 12.47
C ILE A 14 -0.40 -0.30 13.91
N LYS A 15 -0.12 -1.18 14.88
CA LYS A 15 -0.32 -0.92 16.31
C LYS A 15 0.72 0.06 16.84
N SER A 16 1.97 -0.07 16.41
CA SER A 16 3.06 0.82 16.80
C SER A 16 3.03 2.15 16.05
N ASP A 17 2.50 2.17 14.82
CA ASP A 17 2.63 3.30 13.91
C ASP A 17 1.31 3.58 13.13
N PRO A 18 0.57 4.64 13.49
CA PRO A 18 -0.71 4.97 12.87
C PRO A 18 -0.58 5.47 11.42
N GLU A 19 0.60 5.96 10.99
CA GLU A 19 0.83 6.30 9.57
C GLU A 19 0.85 5.04 8.70
N PHE A 20 1.47 3.97 9.20
CA PHE A 20 1.52 2.67 8.52
C PHE A 20 0.12 2.12 8.25
N LYS A 21 -0.79 2.28 9.22
CA LYS A 21 -2.22 1.90 9.10
C LYS A 21 -2.94 2.63 7.97
N GLN A 22 -2.77 3.96 7.91
CA GLN A 22 -3.41 4.78 6.90
C GLN A 22 -2.90 4.41 5.50
N LEU A 23 -1.59 4.22 5.37
CA LEU A 23 -0.94 3.80 4.13
C LEU A 23 -1.42 2.42 3.67
N TYR A 24 -1.50 1.45 4.58
CA TYR A 24 -1.96 0.10 4.25
C TYR A 24 -3.43 0.08 3.78
N GLN A 25 -4.32 0.83 4.46
CA GLN A 25 -5.70 0.98 3.99
C GLN A 25 -5.76 1.64 2.62
N ARG A 26 -4.99 2.73 2.42
CA ARG A 26 -4.91 3.43 1.14
C ARG A 26 -4.47 2.48 0.02
N HIS A 27 -3.42 1.71 0.26
CA HIS A 27 -2.92 0.69 -0.68
C HIS A 27 -3.99 -0.33 -1.01
N LYS A 28 -4.68 -0.89 -0.01
CA LYS A 28 -5.75 -1.89 -0.23
C LYS A 28 -6.93 -1.32 -1.03
N THR A 29 -7.31 -0.08 -0.77
CA THR A 29 -8.36 0.61 -1.53
C THR A 29 -7.93 0.91 -2.97
N LEU A 30 -6.68 1.34 -3.17
CA LEU A 30 -6.10 1.58 -4.49
C LEU A 30 -5.96 0.30 -5.29
N ASP A 31 -5.49 -0.77 -4.66
CA ASP A 31 -5.34 -2.09 -5.26
C ASP A 31 -6.70 -2.62 -5.73
N LYS A 32 -7.73 -2.53 -4.87
CA LYS A 32 -9.09 -2.90 -5.25
C LYS A 32 -9.60 -2.09 -6.44
N LYS A 33 -9.45 -0.76 -6.41
CA LYS A 33 -9.82 0.11 -7.54
C LYS A 33 -9.04 -0.20 -8.82
N CYS A 34 -7.75 -0.50 -8.71
CA CYS A 34 -6.91 -0.86 -9.84
C CYS A 34 -7.35 -2.21 -10.43
N MET A 35 -7.73 -3.16 -9.57
CA MET A 35 -8.24 -4.47 -9.98
C MET A 35 -9.62 -4.37 -10.63
N ASP A 36 -10.54 -3.57 -10.10
CA ASP A 36 -11.83 -3.25 -10.73
C ASP A 36 -11.65 -2.55 -12.10
N ALA A 37 -10.63 -1.67 -12.21
CA ALA A 37 -10.24 -1.02 -13.46
C ALA A 37 -9.64 -2.01 -14.48
N GLU A 38 -8.72 -2.89 -14.05
CA GLU A 38 -8.11 -3.92 -14.91
C GLU A 38 -9.11 -4.99 -15.37
N LEU A 39 -10.14 -5.28 -14.56
CA LEU A 39 -11.25 -6.14 -14.93
C LEU A 39 -12.21 -5.49 -15.95
N GLY A 40 -12.01 -4.22 -16.30
CA GLY A 40 -12.88 -3.48 -17.20
C GLY A 40 -14.26 -3.16 -16.62
N VAL A 41 -14.42 -3.30 -15.30
CA VAL A 41 -15.67 -3.04 -14.57
C VAL A 41 -15.90 -1.54 -14.43
N LEU A 42 -14.82 -0.74 -14.42
CA LEU A 42 -14.87 0.71 -14.45
C LEU A 42 -14.11 1.25 -15.66
N PRO A 43 -14.70 2.19 -16.44
CA PRO A 43 -13.99 2.92 -17.47
C PRO A 43 -13.01 3.88 -16.78
N ILE A 44 -11.82 3.38 -16.49
CA ILE A 44 -10.73 4.13 -15.87
C ILE A 44 -9.74 4.47 -16.97
N ASP A 45 -9.45 5.76 -17.10
CA ASP A 45 -8.51 6.27 -18.08
C ASP A 45 -7.09 5.76 -17.79
N ASP A 46 -6.27 5.50 -18.83
CA ASP A 46 -4.89 5.03 -18.71
C ASP A 46 -4.05 5.93 -17.78
N LEU A 47 -4.36 7.22 -17.74
CA LEU A 47 -3.75 8.19 -16.84
C LEU A 47 -4.04 7.86 -15.36
N THR A 48 -5.29 7.51 -15.05
CA THR A 48 -5.72 7.14 -13.70
C THR A 48 -5.14 5.79 -13.29
N LEU A 49 -5.07 4.82 -14.20
CA LEU A 49 -4.41 3.53 -13.95
C LEU A 49 -2.91 3.72 -13.65
N SER A 50 -2.25 4.60 -14.40
CA SER A 50 -0.85 4.96 -14.19
C SER A 50 -0.62 5.68 -12.85
N GLN A 51 -1.54 6.55 -12.44
CA GLN A 51 -1.51 7.18 -11.12
C GLN A 51 -1.72 6.16 -10.00
N MET A 52 -2.66 5.22 -10.15
CA MET A 52 -2.89 4.15 -9.17
C MET A 52 -1.67 3.25 -9.00
N LYS A 53 -1.00 2.87 -10.10
CA LYS A 53 0.27 2.12 -10.05
C LYS A 53 1.37 2.90 -9.31
N ARG A 54 1.47 4.21 -9.55
CA ARG A 54 2.39 5.10 -8.83
C ARG A 54 2.04 5.22 -7.35
N GLU A 55 0.78 5.37 -6.99
CA GLU A 55 0.37 5.41 -5.58
C GLU A 55 0.59 4.06 -4.90
N LYS A 56 0.33 2.94 -5.58
CA LYS A 56 0.64 1.60 -5.07
C LYS A 56 2.15 1.45 -4.80
N LEU A 57 2.98 1.95 -5.71
CA LEU A 57 4.43 1.97 -5.55
C LEU A 57 4.88 2.90 -4.40
N ALA A 58 4.38 4.14 -4.36
CA ALA A 58 4.70 5.11 -3.31
C ALA A 58 4.23 4.65 -1.93
N ALA A 59 3.07 3.99 -1.85
CA ALA A 59 2.58 3.40 -0.63
C ALA A 59 3.48 2.28 -0.15
N LYS A 60 3.90 1.40 -1.07
CA LYS A 60 4.88 0.35 -0.77
C LYS A 60 6.23 0.92 -0.33
N GLU A 61 6.75 1.93 -1.02
CA GLU A 61 8.01 2.59 -0.65
C GLU A 61 7.92 3.24 0.73
N LYS A 62 6.82 3.93 1.04
CA LYS A 62 6.61 4.50 2.38
C LYS A 62 6.47 3.44 3.47
N LEU A 63 5.77 2.33 3.20
CA LEU A 63 5.71 1.19 4.13
C LEU A 63 7.11 0.63 4.39
N LEU A 64 7.93 0.47 3.33
CA LEU A 64 9.30 -0.01 3.46
C LEU A 64 10.18 0.97 4.25
N ARG A 65 10.02 2.28 4.03
CA ARG A 65 10.76 3.32 4.74
C ARG A 65 10.42 3.38 6.23
N LEU A 66 9.13 3.33 6.57
CA LEU A 66 8.65 3.28 7.95
C LEU A 66 9.13 2.01 8.65
N TYR A 67 9.13 0.87 7.94
CA TYR A 67 9.66 -0.38 8.45
C TYR A 67 11.16 -0.30 8.74
N ASP A 68 11.93 0.30 7.82
CA ASP A 68 13.37 0.52 7.96
C ASP A 68 13.70 1.46 9.13
N GLU A 69 12.96 2.57 9.29
CA GLU A 69 13.08 3.48 10.44
C GLU A 69 12.79 2.78 11.76
N GLN A 70 11.74 1.95 11.83
CA GLN A 70 11.39 1.19 13.05
C GLN A 70 12.39 0.04 13.34
N GLN A 71 13.03 -0.52 12.31
CA GLN A 71 14.06 -1.56 12.43
C GLN A 71 15.45 -1.00 12.76
N THR A 72 15.66 0.31 12.65
CA THR A 72 16.91 0.97 12.99
C THR A 72 16.77 1.70 14.34
N PRO A 73 16.79 0.99 15.48
CA PRO A 73 16.87 1.66 16.78
C PRO A 73 18.27 2.29 16.89
N HIS A 74 18.32 3.62 16.94
CA HIS A 74 19.54 4.35 17.30
C HIS A 74 19.73 4.38 18.82
#